data_AF-A0A3B9VVR7-F1
#
_entry.id   AF-A0A3B9VVR7-F1
#
_cell.length_a   1.000
_cell.length_b   1.000
_cell.length_c   1.000
_cell.angle_alpha   90.00
_cell.angle_beta   90.00
_cell.angle_gamma   90.00
#
_symmetry.space_group_name_H-M   'P 1'
#
loop_
_entity.id
_entity.type
_entity.pdbx_description
1 polymer ?
#
loop_
_entity_poly.entity_id
_entity_poly.type
_entity_poly.pdbx_seq_one_letter_code
_entity_poly.pdbx_strand_id
1 'polypeptide(L)'
;AAEYQKRLGAFCRLSIQEIEEERLPQNPSLAQITAGMEEEGRRILSKITAGSLVIALCIEGKQQSSEELAGIFQQAAVSGKSDLMFVIGGSFGLSQAVKERADRKLSMSRMTFPHQLARVMLLEQVYRGYQILSGGKYHK
;
A
#
# COMPACT_ATOMS: atom_id res chain seq x y z
N ALA A 1 8.01 7.74 -9.58
CA ALA A 1 6.55 7.59 -9.43
C ALA A 1 5.81 7.90 -10.74
N ALA A 2 6.00 9.09 -11.33
CA ALA A 2 5.29 9.53 -12.54
C ALA A 2 5.36 8.55 -13.73
N GLU A 3 6.52 7.94 -13.97
CA GLU A 3 6.68 6.95 -15.05
C GLU A 3 5.76 5.73 -14.87
N TYR A 4 5.69 5.16 -13.67
CA TYR A 4 4.80 4.02 -13.41
C TYR A 4 3.32 4.43 -13.39
N GLN A 5 2.99 5.65 -12.97
CA GLN A 5 1.62 6.15 -13.06
C GLN A 5 1.13 6.17 -14.52
N LYS A 6 1.97 6.69 -15.44
CA LYS A 6 1.66 6.71 -16.88
C LYS A 6 1.46 5.30 -17.43
N ARG A 7 2.37 4.37 -17.10
CA ARG A 7 2.30 2.98 -17.58
C ARG A 7 1.10 2.22 -17.02
N LEU A 8 0.75 2.45 -15.75
CA LEU A 8 -0.40 1.82 -15.10
C LEU A 8 -1.73 2.26 -15.69
N GLY A 9 -1.79 3.44 -16.31
CA GLY A 9 -3.01 3.94 -16.99
C GLY A 9 -3.53 3.02 -18.11
N ALA A 10 -2.70 2.12 -18.65
CA ALA A 10 -3.12 1.11 -19.62
C ALA A 10 -3.87 -0.07 -18.98
N PHE A 11 -3.78 -0.25 -17.66
CA PHE A 11 -4.30 -1.42 -16.95
C PHE A 11 -5.38 -1.07 -15.93
N CYS A 12 -5.24 0.05 -15.22
CA CYS A 12 -6.18 0.45 -14.18
C CYS A 12 -6.30 1.97 -14.05
N ARG A 13 -7.39 2.40 -13.42
CA ARG A 13 -7.51 3.78 -12.92
C ARG A 13 -6.71 3.90 -11.62
N LEU A 14 -5.53 4.49 -11.71
CA LEU A 14 -4.70 4.76 -10.54
C LEU A 14 -5.10 6.10 -9.91
N SER A 15 -5.32 6.10 -8.59
CA SER A 15 -5.41 7.31 -7.78
C SER A 15 -4.42 7.21 -6.62
N ILE A 16 -3.70 8.30 -6.34
CA ILE A 16 -2.77 8.40 -5.22
C ILE A 16 -3.26 9.55 -4.35
N GLN A 17 -3.66 9.22 -3.13
CA GLN A 17 -4.09 10.19 -2.14
C GLN A 17 -3.01 10.31 -1.07
N GLU A 18 -2.42 11.50 -0.96
CA GLU A 18 -1.51 11.82 0.13
C GLU A 18 -2.32 12.29 1.34
N ILE A 19 -1.95 11.79 2.51
CA ILE A 19 -2.53 12.17 3.80
C ILE A 19 -1.48 13.00 4.53
N GLU A 20 -1.91 14.08 5.17
CA GLU A 20 -1.02 14.92 5.97
C GLU A 20 -0.49 14.12 7.17
N GLU A 21 0.85 14.00 7.24
CA GLU A 21 1.57 13.41 8.37
C GLU A 21 1.42 14.30 9.61
N GLU A 22 1.33 13.67 10.78
CA GLU A 22 1.27 14.39 12.04
C GLU A 22 2.64 15.00 12.36
N ARG A 23 2.66 16.29 12.69
CA ARG A 23 3.91 17.00 13.01
C ARG A 23 4.34 16.67 14.42
N LEU A 24 5.31 15.77 14.53
CA LEU A 24 5.91 15.40 15.81
C LEU A 24 7.16 16.26 16.11
N PRO A 25 7.49 16.50 17.40
CA PRO A 25 8.75 17.13 17.78
C PRO A 25 9.94 16.26 17.37
N GLN A 26 11.15 16.84 17.33
CA GLN A 26 12.37 16.15 16.86
C GLN A 26 12.66 14.83 17.61
N ASN A 27 12.38 14.79 18.91
CA ASN A 27 12.53 13.59 19.75
C ASN A 27 11.18 13.31 20.45
N PRO A 28 10.23 12.68 19.76
CA PRO A 28 8.92 12.42 20.32
C PRO A 28 8.97 11.26 21.31
N SER A 29 8.20 11.35 22.39
CA SER A 29 7.95 10.23 23.29
C SER A 29 7.11 9.15 22.60
N LEU A 30 7.14 7.92 23.12
CA LEU A 30 6.30 6.83 22.60
C LEU A 30 4.81 7.20 22.58
N ALA A 31 4.31 7.88 23.62
CA ALA A 31 2.93 8.34 23.68
C ALA A 31 2.58 9.34 22.56
N GLN A 32 3.51 10.25 22.23
CA GLN A 32 3.32 11.19 21.13
C GLN A 32 3.35 10.49 19.77
N ILE A 33 4.25 9.52 19.58
CA ILE A 33 4.27 8.70 18.36
C ILE A 33 2.95 7.94 18.21
N THR A 34 2.47 7.28 19.26
CA THR A 34 1.21 6.54 19.24
C THR A 34 0.04 7.47 18.91
N ALA A 35 -0.09 8.62 19.59
CA ALA A 35 -1.16 9.57 19.33
C ALA A 35 -1.11 10.12 17.88
N GLY A 36 0.08 10.40 17.36
CA GLY A 36 0.25 10.84 15.97
C GLY A 36 -0.14 9.77 14.97
N MET A 37 0.30 8.52 15.17
CA MET A 37 -0.11 7.39 14.33
C MET A 37 -1.62 7.14 14.39
N GLU A 38 -2.25 7.30 15.55
CA GLU A 38 -3.71 7.17 15.70
C GLU A 38 -4.46 8.24 14.90
N GLU A 39 -4.00 9.48 14.96
CA GLU A 39 -4.59 10.59 14.20
C GLU A 39 -4.41 10.42 12.68
N GLU A 40 -3.20 10.09 12.22
CA GLU A 40 -2.96 9.68 10.84
C GLU A 40 -3.85 8.49 10.43
N GLY A 41 -3.99 7.53 11.34
CA GLY A 41 -4.86 6.36 11.18
C GLY A 41 -6.32 6.73 10.97
N ARG A 42 -6.85 7.69 11.74
CA ARG A 42 -8.21 8.21 11.55
C ARG A 42 -8.38 8.82 10.16
N ARG A 43 -7.41 9.63 9.72
CA ARG A 43 -7.42 10.24 8.38
C ARG A 43 -7.40 9.17 7.29
N ILE A 44 -6.55 8.15 7.41
CA ILE A 44 -6.49 7.01 6.48
C ILE A 44 -7.83 6.26 6.44
N LEU A 45 -8.36 5.86 7.60
CA LEU A 45 -9.62 5.10 7.70
C LEU A 45 -10.78 5.86 7.07
N SER A 46 -10.82 7.20 7.21
CA SER A 46 -11.86 8.04 6.60
C SER A 46 -11.85 8.03 5.07
N LYS A 47 -10.73 7.62 4.44
CA LYS A 47 -10.61 7.52 2.98
C LYS A 47 -10.89 6.13 2.44
N ILE A 48 -10.88 5.11 3.29
CA ILE A 48 -11.14 3.74 2.87
C ILE A 48 -12.59 3.61 2.43
N THR A 49 -12.78 3.25 1.17
CA THR A 49 -14.10 2.99 0.58
C THR A 49 -14.68 1.68 1.11
N ALA A 50 -16.00 1.65 1.31
CA ALA A 50 -16.68 0.42 1.69
C ALA A 50 -16.57 -0.62 0.55
N GLY A 51 -16.25 -1.87 0.88
CA GLY A 51 -16.14 -2.97 -0.08
C GLY A 51 -14.80 -3.09 -0.81
N SER A 52 -13.88 -2.13 -0.67
CA SER A 52 -12.53 -2.25 -1.23
C SER A 52 -11.71 -3.36 -0.56
N LEU A 53 -10.79 -3.94 -1.33
CA LEU A 53 -9.73 -4.80 -0.81
C LEU A 53 -8.60 -3.92 -0.29
N VAL A 54 -8.44 -3.85 1.03
CA VAL A 54 -7.42 -3.02 1.67
C VAL A 54 -6.16 -3.83 1.95
N ILE A 55 -5.02 -3.34 1.48
CA ILE A 55 -3.71 -3.98 1.64
C ILE A 55 -2.80 -3.00 2.37
N ALA A 56 -2.51 -3.28 3.64
CA ALA A 56 -1.57 -2.47 4.43
C ALA A 56 -0.13 -2.91 4.15
N LEU A 57 0.73 -1.94 3.82
CA LEU A 57 2.18 -2.17 3.76
C LEU A 57 2.77 -1.99 5.16
N CYS A 58 3.28 -3.08 5.73
CA CYS A 58 3.88 -3.09 7.06
C CYS A 58 4.97 -4.16 7.16
N ILE A 59 5.98 -3.94 8.01
CA ILE A 59 7.17 -4.80 8.11
C ILE A 59 6.81 -6.23 8.54
N GLU A 60 5.79 -6.38 9.38
CA GLU A 60 5.24 -7.64 9.88
C GLU A 60 4.28 -8.33 8.90
N GLY A 61 4.04 -7.73 7.72
CA GLY A 61 3.21 -8.30 6.68
C GLY A 61 3.85 -9.55 6.05
N LYS A 62 3.06 -10.30 5.29
CA LYS A 62 3.58 -11.45 4.53
C LYS A 62 4.47 -10.93 3.40
N GLN A 63 5.66 -11.50 3.22
CA GLN A 63 6.46 -11.29 2.01
C GLN A 63 5.89 -12.15 0.89
N GLN A 64 5.75 -11.55 -0.29
CA GLN A 64 5.19 -12.22 -1.46
C GLN A 64 6.11 -12.07 -2.66
N SER A 65 6.17 -13.11 -3.50
CA SER A 65 6.75 -12.98 -4.84
C SER A 65 5.88 -12.07 -5.72
N SER A 66 6.41 -11.63 -6.85
CA SER A 66 5.64 -10.82 -7.81
C SER A 66 4.44 -11.59 -8.39
N GLU A 67 4.56 -12.91 -8.58
CA GLU A 67 3.48 -13.79 -9.02
C GLU A 67 2.41 -13.95 -7.95
N GLU A 68 2.81 -14.12 -6.68
CA GLU A 68 1.86 -14.16 -5.57
C GLU A 68 1.10 -12.83 -5.43
N LEU A 69 1.75 -11.70 -5.63
CA LEU A 69 1.10 -10.38 -5.66
C LEU A 69 0.16 -10.26 -6.87
N ALA A 70 0.57 -10.71 -8.06
CA ALA A 70 -0.29 -10.75 -9.25
C ALA A 70 -1.54 -11.60 -9.01
N GLY A 71 -1.40 -12.72 -8.30
CA GLY A 71 -2.51 -13.57 -7.89
C GLY A 71 -3.54 -12.86 -7.02
N ILE A 72 -3.15 -11.87 -6.22
CA ILE A 72 -4.10 -11.03 -5.45
C ILE A 72 -4.99 -10.23 -6.40
N PHE A 73 -4.44 -9.66 -7.47
CA PHE A 73 -5.21 -8.86 -8.43
C PHE A 73 -6.20 -9.73 -9.19
N GLN A 74 -5.75 -10.92 -9.61
CA GLN A 74 -6.62 -11.91 -10.25
C GLN A 74 -7.77 -12.35 -9.33
N GLN A 75 -7.47 -12.67 -8.07
CA GLN A 75 -8.49 -13.06 -7.08
C GLN A 75 -9.48 -11.92 -6.81
N ALA A 76 -9.00 -10.68 -6.71
CA ALA A 76 -9.86 -9.50 -6.53
C ALA A 76 -10.81 -9.34 -7.72
N ALA A 77 -10.30 -9.47 -8.95
CA ALA A 77 -11.11 -9.40 -10.16
C ALA A 77 -12.18 -10.50 -10.22
N VAL A 78 -11.83 -11.76 -9.93
CA VAL A 78 -12.77 -12.90 -9.93
C VAL A 78 -13.84 -12.75 -8.85
N SER A 79 -13.49 -12.18 -7.69
CA SER A 79 -14.44 -11.95 -6.58
C SER A 79 -15.28 -10.67 -6.75
N GLY A 80 -15.15 -9.96 -7.88
CA GLY A 80 -15.87 -8.71 -8.14
C GLY A 80 -15.37 -7.51 -7.31
N LYS A 81 -14.25 -7.65 -6.59
CA LYS A 81 -13.60 -6.53 -5.90
C LYS A 81 -12.78 -5.72 -6.89
N SER A 82 -13.41 -4.70 -7.49
CA SER A 82 -12.75 -3.82 -8.48
C SER A 82 -11.93 -2.68 -7.87
N ASP A 83 -12.03 -2.45 -6.55
CA ASP A 83 -11.31 -1.39 -5.84
C ASP A 83 -10.26 -2.00 -4.90
N LEU A 84 -8.99 -1.74 -5.18
CA LEU A 84 -7.85 -2.19 -4.39
C LEU A 84 -7.15 -0.97 -3.80
N MET A 85 -7.09 -0.91 -2.47
CA MET A 85 -6.49 0.20 -1.74
C MET A 85 -5.22 -0.26 -1.04
N PHE A 86 -4.07 0.24 -1.51
CA PHE A 86 -2.80 0.05 -0.81
C PHE A 86 -2.55 1.20 0.16
N VAL A 87 -2.19 0.86 1.39
CA VAL A 87 -1.95 1.84 2.45
C VAL A 87 -0.48 1.81 2.85
N ILE A 88 0.18 2.95 2.76
CA ILE A 88 1.58 3.16 3.19
C ILE A 88 1.54 4.10 4.40
N GLY A 89 2.17 3.69 5.49
CA GLY A 89 2.28 4.51 6.69
C GLY A 89 3.32 5.62 6.57
N GLY A 90 3.23 6.59 7.48
CA GLY A 90 4.24 7.63 7.64
C GLY A 90 5.54 7.10 8.25
N SER A 91 6.36 8.01 8.77
CA SER A 91 7.70 7.68 9.31
C SER A 91 7.68 6.66 10.46
N PHE A 92 6.60 6.59 11.24
CA PHE A 92 6.42 5.65 12.36
C PHE A 92 5.54 4.43 12.02
N GLY A 93 5.10 4.31 10.77
CA GLY A 93 4.29 3.19 10.29
C GLY A 93 2.78 3.44 10.36
N LEU A 94 2.00 2.39 10.61
CA LEU A 94 0.54 2.42 10.62
C LEU A 94 -0.02 2.16 12.01
N SER A 95 -1.11 2.84 12.38
CA SER A 95 -1.84 2.53 13.60
C SER A 95 -2.45 1.13 13.56
N GLN A 96 -2.69 0.59 14.75
CA GLN A 96 -3.28 -0.73 14.90
C GLN A 96 -4.66 -0.82 14.24
N ALA A 97 -5.49 0.21 14.37
CA ALA A 97 -6.81 0.26 13.75
C ALA A 97 -6.76 0.15 12.21
N VAL A 98 -5.79 0.79 11.55
CA VAL A 98 -5.58 0.65 10.09
C VAL A 98 -5.15 -0.78 9.74
N LYS A 99 -4.23 -1.36 10.52
CA LYS A 99 -3.75 -2.74 10.33
C LYS A 99 -4.86 -3.78 10.53
N GLU A 100 -5.78 -3.53 11.44
CA GLU A 100 -6.94 -4.40 11.70
C GLU A 100 -8.01 -4.26 10.63
N ARG A 101 -8.24 -3.05 10.11
CA ARG A 101 -9.13 -2.86 8.96
C ARG A 101 -8.58 -3.53 7.69
N ALA A 102 -7.28 -3.65 7.53
CA ALA A 102 -6.69 -4.20 6.31
C ALA A 102 -7.10 -5.67 6.09
N ASP A 103 -7.61 -5.98 4.91
CA ASP A 103 -7.91 -7.35 4.48
C ASP A 103 -6.63 -8.19 4.33
N ARG A 104 -5.50 -7.55 4.00
CA ARG A 104 -4.18 -8.17 3.86
C ARG A 104 -3.08 -7.26 4.40
N LYS A 105 -2.01 -7.87 4.90
CA LYS A 105 -0.76 -7.20 5.31
C LYS A 105 0.38 -7.68 4.43
N LEU A 106 1.03 -6.77 3.72
CA LEU A 106 2.12 -7.03 2.79
C LEU A 106 3.41 -6.42 3.31
N SER A 107 4.49 -7.19 3.30
CA SER A 107 5.85 -6.70 3.58
C SER A 107 6.66 -6.67 2.29
N MET A 108 7.22 -5.52 1.93
CA MET A 108 8.09 -5.40 0.76
C MET A 108 9.48 -5.98 1.01
N SER A 109 9.96 -5.94 2.26
CA SER A 109 11.28 -6.42 2.67
C SER A 109 11.36 -6.51 4.19
N ARG A 110 12.37 -7.22 4.69
CA ARG A 110 12.76 -7.14 6.11
C ARG A 110 13.47 -5.82 6.43
N MET A 111 13.92 -5.09 5.41
CA MET A 111 14.54 -3.78 5.52
C MET A 111 13.47 -2.68 5.61
N THR A 112 13.81 -1.60 6.31
CA THR A 112 12.99 -0.38 6.37
C THR A 112 13.33 0.53 5.20
N PHE A 113 12.32 0.90 4.41
CA PHE A 113 12.45 1.87 3.35
C PHE A 113 11.70 3.16 3.70
N PRO A 114 12.20 4.35 3.33
CA PRO A 114 11.44 5.58 3.41
C PRO A 114 10.11 5.44 2.66
N HIS A 115 9.02 5.99 3.20
CA HIS A 115 7.67 5.84 2.62
C HIS A 115 7.61 6.30 1.15
N GLN A 116 8.39 7.33 0.78
CA GLN A 116 8.47 7.81 -0.60
C GLN A 116 9.06 6.76 -1.55
N LEU A 117 10.09 6.04 -1.12
CA LEU A 117 10.70 4.95 -1.88
C LEU A 117 9.76 3.75 -1.94
N ALA A 118 9.15 3.37 -0.81
CA ALA A 118 8.17 2.29 -0.74
C ALA A 118 7.02 2.51 -1.73
N ARG A 119 6.53 3.74 -1.88
CA ARG A 119 5.52 4.09 -2.90
C ARG A 119 6.01 3.83 -4.33
N VAL A 120 7.25 4.20 -4.66
CA VAL A 120 7.79 3.96 -6.01
C VAL A 120 7.92 2.46 -6.28
N MET A 121 8.44 1.70 -5.31
CA MET A 121 8.56 0.25 -5.40
C MET A 121 7.20 -0.43 -5.55
N LEU A 122 6.20 0.00 -4.77
CA LEU A 122 4.85 -0.52 -4.86
C LEU A 122 4.25 -0.29 -6.25
N LEU A 123 4.35 0.92 -6.80
CA LEU A 123 3.83 1.23 -8.14
C LEU A 123 4.48 0.36 -9.22
N GLU A 124 5.80 0.11 -9.10
CA GLU A 124 6.50 -0.80 -10.00
C GLU A 124 5.97 -2.24 -9.87
N GLN A 125 5.79 -2.73 -8.64
CA GLN A 125 5.30 -4.09 -8.41
C GLN A 125 3.84 -4.28 -8.84
N VAL A 126 2.99 -3.26 -8.69
CA VAL A 126 1.63 -3.28 -9.24
C VAL A 126 1.67 -3.37 -10.77
N TYR A 127 2.53 -2.56 -11.41
CA TYR A 127 2.71 -2.62 -12.86
C TYR A 127 3.22 -3.99 -13.31
N ARG A 128 4.21 -4.55 -12.60
CA ARG A 128 4.73 -5.90 -12.84
C ARG A 128 3.66 -6.97 -12.70
N GLY A 129 2.80 -6.88 -11.68
CA GLY A 129 1.69 -7.80 -11.49
C GLY A 129 0.73 -7.80 -12.68
N TYR A 130 0.35 -6.61 -13.18
CA TYR A 130 -0.47 -6.51 -14.39
C TYR A 130 0.24 -7.05 -15.64
N GLN A 131 1.55 -6.83 -15.79
CA GLN A 131 2.34 -7.39 -16.88
C GLN A 131 2.33 -8.92 -16.85
N ILE A 132 2.49 -9.53 -15.67
CA ILE A 132 2.41 -10.99 -15.46
C ILE A 132 1.02 -11.48 -15.89
N LEU A 133 -0.05 -10.85 -15.41
CA LEU A 133 -1.43 -11.25 -15.73
C LEU A 133 -1.79 -11.09 -17.22
N SER A 134 -1.16 -10.14 -17.91
CA SER A 134 -1.39 -9.90 -19.34
C SER A 134 -0.57 -10.83 -20.24
N GLY A 135 0.20 -11.76 -19.69
CA GLY A 135 1.14 -12.61 -20.44
C GLY A 135 2.29 -11.81 -21.10
N GLY A 136 2.58 -10.62 -20.58
CA GLY A 136 3.58 -9.72 -21.14
C GLY A 136 5.02 -10.18 -20.92
N LYS A 137 5.91 -9.89 -21.87
CA LYS A 137 7.35 -10.24 -21.85
C LYS A 137 8.20 -9.52 -20.78
N TYR A 138 7.58 -8.80 -19.84
CA TYR A 138 8.29 -7.97 -18.86
C TYR A 138 8.87 -8.80 -17.70
N HIS A 139 8.33 -10.00 -17.45
CA HIS A 139 8.89 -10.90 -16.45
C HIS A 139 10.13 -11.60 -17.02
N LYS A 140 11.30 -11.23 -16.49
CA LYS A 140 12.59 -11.90 -16.70
C LYS A 140 13.20 -12.16 -15.34
#